data_AF-A0A8B6EHK7-F1
#
_entry.id   AF-A0A8B6EHK7-F1
#
_cell.length_a   1.000
_cell.length_b   1.000
_cell.length_c   1.000
_cell.angle_alpha   90.00
_cell.angle_beta   90.00
_cell.angle_gamma   90.00
#
_symmetry.space_group_name_H-M   'P 1'
#
loop_
_entity.id
_entity.type
_entity.pdbx_description
1 polymer ?
#
loop_
_entity_poly.entity_id
_entity_poly.type
_entity_poly.pdbx_seq_one_letter_code
_entity_poly.pdbx_strand_id
1 'polypeptide(L)'
;MYLSLSLMLVILIYGRVFGSTIETTMLLETIERQNAMMTSMELHMNKQSLEISSLKSEVESLQDKIESHESLLRKMEAKNVEGGKVFTGKQHPRFLLEERQDAVAFYTYLSKTENDPGHRHIIAFDKVSINVGNAYVPHNGEFVAPSAGIYAFSVSIACDWEGRIPIEIVVNSNVVGSTVSDSKPARHVAVASETVIVSMEQNDRCFIRTTPDAHREIILNVYSSSYARSSFAGWKISN
;
A
#
# COMPACT_ATOMS: atom_id res chain seq x y z
N MET A 1 -31.37 68.74 26.32
CA MET A 1 -30.38 68.93 25.25
C MET A 1 -30.75 67.97 24.13
N TYR A 2 -31.64 68.39 23.22
CA TYR A 2 -32.11 67.54 22.12
C TYR A 2 -31.05 67.54 21.03
N LEU A 3 -30.55 66.37 20.61
CA LEU A 3 -29.78 66.27 19.37
C LEU A 3 -30.66 66.81 18.23
N SER A 4 -30.10 67.67 17.37
CA SER A 4 -30.86 68.19 16.23
C SER A 4 -31.25 67.03 15.30
N LEU A 5 -32.43 67.15 14.67
CA LEU A 5 -32.94 66.15 13.73
C LEU A 5 -31.92 65.81 12.62
N SER A 6 -31.13 66.80 12.21
CA SER A 6 -30.02 66.66 11.26
C SER A 6 -28.95 65.69 11.76
N LEU A 7 -28.53 65.78 13.02
CA LEU A 7 -27.50 64.93 13.59
C LEU A 7 -27.96 63.47 13.72
N MET A 8 -29.23 63.24 14.07
CA MET A 8 -29.79 61.88 14.08
C MET A 8 -29.86 61.25 12.70
N LEU A 9 -30.17 62.04 11.67
CA LEU A 9 -30.23 61.57 10.29
C LEU A 9 -28.84 61.17 9.75
N VAL A 10 -27.80 61.92 10.11
CA VAL A 10 -26.40 61.59 9.77
C VAL A 10 -25.96 60.28 10.42
N ILE A 11 -26.28 60.06 11.71
CA ILE A 11 -25.92 58.81 12.41
C ILE A 11 -26.62 57.60 11.78
N LEU A 12 -27.90 57.73 11.40
CA LEU A 12 -28.64 56.65 10.74
C LEU A 12 -28.10 56.33 9.34
N ILE A 13 -27.70 57.35 8.57
CA ILE A 13 -27.06 57.16 7.26
C ILE A 13 -25.70 56.47 7.44
N TYR A 14 -24.87 56.96 8.37
CA TYR A 14 -23.56 56.36 8.63
C TYR A 14 -23.65 54.91 9.11
N GLY A 15 -24.57 54.61 10.03
CA GLY A 15 -24.80 53.25 10.51
C GLY A 15 -25.23 52.30 9.40
N ARG A 16 -26.11 52.74 8.48
CA ARG A 16 -26.52 51.94 7.32
C ARG A 16 -25.39 51.73 6.32
N VAL A 17 -24.65 52.78 5.96
CA VAL A 17 -23.53 52.69 5.01
C VAL A 17 -22.42 51.81 5.57
N PHE A 18 -22.06 51.99 6.84
CA PHE A 18 -21.04 51.18 7.51
C PHE A 18 -21.45 49.70 7.64
N GLY A 19 -22.71 49.42 8.02
CA GLY A 19 -23.24 48.05 8.06
C GLY A 19 -23.21 47.37 6.69
N SER A 20 -23.65 48.06 5.64
CA SER A 20 -23.61 47.53 4.27
C SER A 20 -22.19 47.25 3.77
N THR A 21 -21.21 48.07 4.18
CA THR A 21 -19.80 47.87 3.82
C THR A 21 -19.26 46.59 4.47
N ILE A 22 -19.55 46.37 5.76
CA ILE A 22 -19.13 45.15 6.47
C ILE A 22 -19.75 43.89 5.85
N GLU A 23 -21.06 43.92 5.55
CA GLU A 23 -21.73 42.79 4.88
C GLU A 23 -21.10 42.45 3.52
N THR A 24 -20.81 43.46 2.70
CA THR A 24 -20.16 43.23 1.40
C THR A 24 -18.74 42.68 1.52
N THR A 25 -17.97 43.10 2.53
CA THR A 25 -16.61 42.58 2.77
C THR A 25 -16.63 41.12 3.23
N MET A 26 -17.56 40.73 4.12
CA MET A 26 -17.70 39.33 4.54
C MET A 26 -18.16 38.42 3.39
N LEU A 27 -19.07 38.93 2.55
CA LEU A 27 -19.52 38.22 1.36
C LEU A 27 -18.37 38.00 0.37
N LEU A 28 -17.54 39.02 0.15
CA LEU A 28 -16.38 38.92 -0.74
C LEU A 28 -15.36 37.88 -0.25
N GLU A 29 -15.02 37.89 1.04
CA GLU A 29 -14.13 36.88 1.63
C GLU A 29 -14.70 35.46 1.49
N THR A 30 -16.02 35.30 1.63
CA THR A 30 -16.69 34.00 1.45
C THR A 30 -16.59 33.52 0.01
N ILE A 31 -16.79 34.41 -0.96
CA ILE A 31 -16.64 34.11 -2.39
C ILE A 31 -15.19 33.74 -2.73
N GLU A 32 -14.22 34.48 -2.20
CA GLU A 32 -12.79 34.16 -2.41
C GLU A 32 -12.42 32.79 -1.85
N ARG A 33 -12.91 32.45 -0.65
CA ARG A 33 -12.73 31.11 -0.07
C ARG A 33 -13.40 30.03 -0.93
N GLN A 34 -14.60 30.26 -1.43
CA GLN A 34 -15.30 29.33 -2.31
C GLN A 34 -14.57 29.15 -3.64
N ASN A 35 -14.04 30.22 -4.23
CA ASN A 35 -13.25 30.16 -5.46
C ASN A 35 -11.95 29.37 -5.26
N ALA A 36 -11.24 29.59 -4.16
CA ALA A 36 -10.04 28.81 -3.82
C ALA A 36 -10.37 27.31 -3.64
N MET A 37 -11.50 27.00 -2.98
CA MET A 37 -11.97 25.63 -2.85
C MET A 37 -12.33 25.02 -4.21
N MET A 38 -12.98 25.76 -5.11
CA MET A 38 -13.32 25.31 -6.46
C MET A 38 -12.08 24.96 -7.27
N THR A 39 -11.04 25.80 -7.25
CA THR A 39 -9.76 25.50 -7.91
C THR A 39 -9.10 24.23 -7.35
N SER A 40 -9.14 24.03 -6.03
CA SER A 40 -8.60 22.80 -5.41
C SER A 40 -9.38 21.54 -5.85
N MET A 41 -10.70 21.67 -6.02
CA MET A 41 -11.57 20.60 -6.48
C MET A 41 -11.32 20.26 -7.95
N GLU A 42 -11.15 21.28 -8.81
CA GLU A 42 -10.78 21.09 -10.22
C GLU A 42 -9.44 20.37 -10.37
N LEU A 43 -8.44 20.74 -9.56
CA LEU A 43 -7.15 20.05 -9.55
C LEU A 43 -7.30 18.58 -9.16
N HIS A 44 -8.11 18.30 -8.13
CA HIS A 44 -8.39 16.93 -7.70
C HIS A 44 -9.11 16.12 -8.79
N MET A 45 -10.12 16.70 -9.44
CA MET A 45 -10.85 16.06 -10.55
C MET A 45 -9.93 15.77 -11.74
N ASN A 46 -9.05 16.71 -12.10
CA ASN A 46 -8.08 16.51 -13.18
C ASN A 46 -7.09 15.38 -12.84
N LYS A 47 -6.61 15.33 -11.60
CA LYS A 47 -5.75 14.24 -11.14
C LYS A 47 -6.45 12.88 -11.22
N GLN A 48 -7.72 12.81 -10.77
CA GLN A 48 -8.52 11.59 -10.88
C GLN A 48 -8.77 11.20 -12.34
N SER A 49 -9.02 12.16 -13.23
CA SER A 49 -9.20 11.90 -14.66
C SER A 49 -7.95 11.29 -15.31
N LEU A 50 -6.75 11.75 -14.91
CA LEU A 50 -5.48 11.17 -15.34
C LEU A 50 -5.26 9.76 -14.79
N GLU A 51 -5.64 9.50 -13.54
CA GLU A 51 -5.51 8.16 -12.94
C GLU A 51 -6.45 7.15 -13.62
N ILE A 52 -7.69 7.57 -13.92
CA ILE A 52 -8.67 6.76 -14.66
C ILE A 52 -8.16 6.43 -16.07
N SER A 53 -7.55 7.40 -16.77
CA SER A 53 -7.01 7.14 -18.12
C SER A 53 -5.85 6.15 -18.10
N SER A 54 -4.96 6.26 -17.10
CA SER A 54 -3.87 5.31 -16.88
C SER A 54 -4.40 3.90 -16.59
N LEU A 55 -5.34 3.76 -15.65
CA LEU A 55 -5.94 2.48 -15.30
C LEU A 55 -6.65 1.84 -16.51
N LYS A 56 -7.34 2.64 -17.32
CA LYS A 56 -7.99 2.15 -18.54
C LYS A 56 -6.96 1.55 -19.52
N SER A 57 -5.82 2.21 -19.72
CA SER A 57 -4.75 1.68 -20.59
C SER A 57 -4.13 0.39 -20.07
N GLU A 58 -4.01 0.24 -18.75
CA GLU A 58 -3.50 -0.99 -18.12
C GLU A 58 -4.48 -2.16 -18.31
N VAL A 59 -5.78 -1.90 -18.16
CA VAL A 59 -6.84 -2.91 -18.40
C VAL A 59 -6.83 -3.38 -19.85
N GLU A 60 -6.70 -2.47 -20.83
CA GLU A 60 -6.59 -2.83 -22.25
C GLU A 60 -5.35 -3.71 -22.51
N SER A 61 -4.19 -3.37 -21.94
CA SER A 61 -2.98 -4.20 -22.08
C SER A 61 -3.12 -5.60 -21.46
N LEU A 62 -3.82 -5.70 -20.33
CA LEU A 62 -4.07 -6.99 -19.68
C LEU A 62 -5.04 -7.85 -20.48
N GLN A 63 -6.05 -7.25 -21.11
CA GLN A 63 -6.96 -7.95 -22.01
C GLN A 63 -6.23 -8.57 -23.21
N ASP A 64 -5.33 -7.81 -23.85
CA ASP A 64 -4.50 -8.31 -24.96
C ASP A 64 -3.63 -9.51 -24.53
N LYS A 65 -3.06 -9.47 -23.33
CA LYS A 65 -2.25 -10.57 -22.79
C LYS A 65 -3.09 -11.82 -22.52
N ILE A 66 -4.30 -11.66 -22.01
CA ILE A 66 -5.23 -12.77 -21.77
C ILE A 66 -5.61 -13.42 -23.10
N GLU A 67 -5.99 -12.64 -24.11
CA GLU A 67 -6.34 -13.17 -25.44
C GLU A 67 -5.16 -13.92 -26.08
N SER A 68 -3.94 -13.39 -25.92
CA SER A 68 -2.71 -14.06 -26.38
C SER A 68 -2.50 -15.42 -25.68
N HIS A 69 -2.63 -15.46 -24.35
CA HIS A 69 -2.51 -16.69 -23.57
C HIS A 69 -3.59 -17.73 -23.94
N GLU A 70 -4.84 -17.31 -24.12
CA GLU A 70 -5.93 -18.19 -24.56
C GLU A 70 -5.65 -18.78 -25.96
N SER A 71 -5.09 -17.99 -26.87
CA SER A 71 -4.69 -18.47 -28.20
C SER A 71 -3.58 -19.54 -28.14
N LEU A 72 -2.65 -19.41 -27.20
CA LEU A 72 -1.56 -20.37 -26.97
C LEU A 72 -2.09 -21.67 -26.36
N LEU A 73 -2.99 -21.58 -25.38
CA LEU A 73 -3.65 -22.73 -24.77
C LEU A 73 -4.40 -23.55 -25.83
N ARG A 74 -5.20 -22.90 -26.69
CA ARG A 74 -5.89 -23.57 -27.80
C ARG A 74 -4.92 -24.29 -28.75
N LYS A 75 -3.76 -23.70 -29.04
CA LYS A 75 -2.72 -24.33 -29.88
C LYS A 75 -2.04 -25.51 -29.20
N MET A 76 -1.86 -25.47 -27.88
CA MET A 76 -1.30 -26.59 -27.10
C MET A 76 -2.29 -27.75 -27.02
N GLU A 77 -3.57 -27.48 -26.80
CA GLU A 77 -4.63 -28.48 -26.78
C GLU A 77 -4.79 -29.17 -28.15
N ALA A 78 -4.77 -28.40 -29.25
CA ALA A 78 -4.84 -28.97 -30.60
C ALA A 78 -3.66 -29.89 -30.94
N LYS A 79 -2.43 -29.55 -30.51
CA LYS A 79 -1.25 -30.42 -30.69
C LYS A 79 -1.29 -31.70 -29.86
N ASN A 80 -1.97 -31.68 -28.71
CA ASN A 80 -2.07 -32.85 -27.84
C ASN A 80 -3.07 -33.90 -28.36
N VAL A 81 -4.01 -33.51 -29.23
CA VAL A 81 -4.99 -34.43 -29.85
C VAL A 81 -4.40 -35.14 -31.07
N GLU A 82 -3.44 -34.54 -31.78
CA GLU A 82 -2.79 -35.15 -32.96
C GLU A 82 -1.52 -35.97 -32.63
N GLY A 83 -0.95 -35.79 -31.44
CA GLY A 83 0.36 -36.31 -31.03
C GLY A 83 0.33 -37.62 -30.24
N GLY A 84 -0.54 -38.58 -30.57
CA GLY A 84 -0.55 -39.92 -29.99
C GLY A 84 0.62 -40.80 -30.46
N LYS A 85 1.87 -40.35 -30.31
CA LYS A 85 3.07 -41.20 -30.41
C LYS A 85 4.12 -40.77 -29.39
N VAL A 86 4.35 -41.67 -28.44
CA VAL A 86 5.49 -41.69 -27.51
C VAL A 86 6.77 -41.43 -28.29
N PHE A 87 7.47 -40.33 -27.99
CA PHE A 87 8.80 -40.05 -28.52
C PHE A 87 9.79 -39.92 -27.37
N THR A 88 10.64 -40.93 -27.24
CA THR A 88 11.87 -40.92 -26.45
C THR A 88 12.91 -40.07 -27.19
N GLY A 89 13.11 -38.83 -26.75
CA GLY A 89 14.13 -37.93 -27.28
C GLY A 89 15.13 -37.57 -26.18
N LYS A 90 16.40 -37.96 -26.36
CA LYS A 90 17.53 -37.57 -25.49
C LYS A 90 17.63 -36.04 -25.45
N GLN A 91 17.31 -35.45 -24.31
CA GLN A 91 17.50 -34.03 -24.06
C GLN A 91 18.88 -33.79 -23.47
N HIS A 92 19.62 -32.85 -24.05
CA HIS A 92 20.76 -32.19 -23.41
C HIS A 92 20.33 -31.64 -22.05
N PRO A 93 21.23 -31.59 -21.04
CA PRO A 93 20.86 -31.14 -19.70
C PRO A 93 20.56 -29.64 -19.75
N ARG A 94 19.30 -29.29 -20.00
CA ARG A 94 18.71 -28.19 -19.25
C ARG A 94 18.89 -28.58 -17.80
N PHE A 95 19.49 -27.70 -17.02
CA PHE A 95 19.29 -27.71 -15.58
C PHE A 95 17.79 -27.50 -15.37
N LEU A 96 17.05 -28.60 -15.47
CA LEU A 96 15.83 -28.82 -14.74
C LEU A 96 16.28 -28.59 -13.30
N LEU A 97 16.01 -27.40 -12.78
CA LEU A 97 15.60 -27.32 -11.41
C LEU A 97 14.49 -28.36 -11.33
N GLU A 98 14.80 -29.54 -10.80
CA GLU A 98 13.76 -30.39 -10.22
C GLU A 98 12.82 -29.42 -9.52
N GLU A 99 11.51 -29.54 -9.81
CA GLU A 99 10.53 -29.01 -8.89
C GLU A 99 10.90 -29.60 -7.53
N ARG A 100 11.69 -28.87 -6.75
CA ARG A 100 11.95 -29.22 -5.37
C ARG A 100 10.57 -29.12 -4.77
N GLN A 101 9.93 -30.27 -4.60
CA GLN A 101 8.58 -30.40 -4.07
C GLN A 101 8.45 -29.67 -2.70
N ASP A 102 9.58 -29.31 -2.09
CA ASP A 102 9.71 -28.66 -0.78
C ASP A 102 10.22 -27.20 -0.81
N ALA A 103 10.46 -26.59 -1.98
CA ALA A 103 10.91 -25.20 -2.02
C ALA A 103 9.79 -24.24 -1.63
N VAL A 104 10.04 -23.39 -0.64
CA VAL A 104 9.12 -22.35 -0.18
C VAL A 104 9.88 -21.05 -0.08
N ALA A 105 9.46 -20.04 -0.84
CA ALA A 105 10.06 -18.71 -0.79
C ALA A 105 9.09 -17.67 -1.36
N PHE A 106 9.00 -16.51 -0.72
CA PHE A 106 8.23 -15.39 -1.22
C PHE A 106 8.97 -14.06 -1.03
N TYR A 107 8.66 -13.11 -1.89
CA TYR A 107 9.04 -11.71 -1.75
C TYR A 107 7.88 -10.83 -2.20
N THR A 108 7.46 -9.95 -1.30
CA THR A 108 6.30 -9.07 -1.46
C THR A 108 6.63 -7.65 -1.01
N TYR A 109 5.87 -6.69 -1.51
CA TYR A 109 5.99 -5.29 -1.11
C TYR A 109 4.64 -4.57 -1.23
N LEU A 110 4.51 -3.43 -0.56
CA LEU A 110 3.34 -2.57 -0.68
C LEU A 110 3.36 -1.81 -2.01
N SER A 111 2.27 -1.84 -2.77
CA SER A 111 2.12 -1.10 -4.03
C SER A 111 2.12 0.42 -3.85
N LYS A 112 1.63 0.87 -2.69
CA LYS A 112 1.51 2.29 -2.32
C LYS A 112 1.64 2.44 -0.82
N THR A 113 1.83 3.68 -0.39
CA THR A 113 1.85 4.03 1.04
C THR A 113 0.49 3.72 1.66
N GLU A 114 0.52 3.03 2.79
CA GLU A 114 -0.64 2.79 3.63
C GLU A 114 -0.67 3.84 4.74
N ASN A 115 -1.76 4.61 4.80
CA ASN A 115 -1.87 5.74 5.71
C ASN A 115 -2.61 5.33 6.97
N ASP A 116 -2.01 5.61 8.13
CA ASP A 116 -2.58 5.36 9.45
C ASP A 116 -3.34 4.03 9.59
N PRO A 117 -2.66 2.88 9.43
CA PRO A 117 -3.29 1.55 9.48
C PRO A 117 -3.94 1.22 10.85
N GLY A 118 -3.61 1.99 11.90
CA GLY A 118 -4.10 1.78 13.26
C GLY A 118 -3.27 0.76 14.05
N HIS A 119 -3.75 0.41 15.24
CA HIS A 119 -3.05 -0.50 16.16
C HIS A 119 -3.31 -1.96 15.83
N ARG A 120 -2.29 -2.82 16.00
CA ARG A 120 -2.36 -4.26 15.72
C ARG A 120 -2.87 -4.58 14.31
N HIS A 121 -2.69 -3.66 13.39
CA HIS A 121 -3.09 -3.81 12.00
C HIS A 121 -2.10 -4.71 11.29
N ILE A 122 -2.59 -5.76 10.62
CA ILE A 122 -1.77 -6.65 9.81
C ILE A 122 -1.49 -5.98 8.46
N ILE A 123 -0.22 -5.73 8.17
CA ILE A 123 0.19 -5.05 6.94
C ILE A 123 0.14 -6.05 5.79
N ALA A 124 -0.82 -5.86 4.88
CA ALA A 124 -1.00 -6.71 3.71
C ALA A 124 -0.13 -6.24 2.53
N PHE A 125 1.06 -6.82 2.38
CA PHE A 125 1.94 -6.55 1.23
C PHE A 125 1.32 -7.14 -0.04
N ASP A 126 0.65 -6.28 -0.81
CA ASP A 126 -0.27 -6.66 -1.88
C ASP A 126 0.40 -7.01 -3.21
N LYS A 127 1.64 -6.55 -3.45
CA LYS A 127 2.40 -6.91 -4.65
C LYS A 127 3.35 -8.06 -4.37
N VAL A 128 3.10 -9.17 -5.07
CA VAL A 128 3.91 -10.39 -5.02
C VAL A 128 4.88 -10.40 -6.20
N SER A 129 6.18 -10.47 -5.92
CA SER A 129 7.20 -10.69 -6.96
C SER A 129 7.46 -12.18 -7.20
N ILE A 130 7.44 -12.97 -6.14
CA ILE A 130 7.62 -14.43 -6.16
C ILE A 130 6.88 -15.04 -4.98
N ASN A 131 6.34 -16.24 -5.15
CA ASN A 131 5.62 -17.00 -4.12
C ASN A 131 5.72 -18.51 -4.40
N VAL A 132 6.94 -19.04 -4.41
CA VAL A 132 7.18 -20.49 -4.57
C VAL A 132 6.58 -21.22 -3.37
N GLY A 133 5.81 -22.28 -3.64
CA GLY A 133 5.04 -23.01 -2.64
C GLY A 133 3.69 -22.38 -2.29
N ASN A 134 3.33 -21.23 -2.90
CA ASN A 134 2.05 -20.52 -2.69
C ASN A 134 1.68 -20.30 -1.22
N ALA A 135 2.70 -20.07 -0.38
CA ALA A 135 2.56 -20.00 1.07
C ALA A 135 2.18 -18.60 1.58
N TYR A 136 2.46 -17.54 0.82
CA TYR A 136 2.03 -16.18 1.15
C TYR A 136 0.66 -15.85 0.54
N VAL A 137 -0.20 -15.21 1.33
CA VAL A 137 -1.57 -14.84 1.01
C VAL A 137 -1.70 -13.31 0.99
N PRO A 138 -1.70 -12.67 -0.20
CA PRO A 138 -1.55 -11.21 -0.29
C PRO A 138 -2.71 -10.40 0.28
N HIS A 139 -3.93 -10.93 0.25
CA HIS A 139 -5.12 -10.19 0.66
C HIS A 139 -5.24 -10.02 2.18
N ASN A 140 -4.58 -10.87 2.98
CA ASN A 140 -4.58 -10.79 4.44
C ASN A 140 -3.17 -10.61 5.03
N GLY A 141 -2.11 -10.56 4.21
CA GLY A 141 -0.75 -10.30 4.67
C GLY A 141 -0.07 -11.46 5.38
N GLU A 142 -0.62 -12.68 5.27
CA GLU A 142 -0.14 -13.83 6.02
C GLU A 142 0.69 -14.79 5.16
N PHE A 143 1.78 -15.27 5.73
CA PHE A 143 2.42 -16.50 5.31
C PHE A 143 1.87 -17.69 6.10
N VAL A 144 1.54 -18.78 5.44
CA VAL A 144 1.09 -20.04 6.05
C VAL A 144 2.11 -21.14 5.74
N ALA A 145 2.74 -21.71 6.77
CA ALA A 145 3.76 -22.74 6.59
C ALA A 145 3.14 -24.00 5.96
N PRO A 146 3.58 -24.44 4.76
CA PRO A 146 2.99 -25.61 4.10
C PRO A 146 3.43 -26.94 4.72
N SER A 147 4.51 -26.94 5.52
CA SER A 147 5.07 -28.09 6.23
C SER A 147 5.90 -27.63 7.42
N ALA A 148 6.23 -28.55 8.32
CA ALA A 148 7.15 -28.26 9.42
C ALA A 148 8.57 -27.96 8.90
N GLY A 149 9.30 -27.10 9.62
CA GLY A 149 10.70 -26.83 9.34
C GLY A 149 11.21 -25.53 9.95
N ILE A 150 12.40 -25.12 9.51
CA ILE A 150 13.03 -23.85 9.87
C ILE A 150 12.80 -22.83 8.76
N TYR A 151 12.26 -21.68 9.14
CA TYR A 151 11.93 -20.58 8.23
C TYR A 151 12.70 -19.32 8.63
N ALA A 152 13.10 -18.54 7.63
CA ALA A 152 13.58 -17.18 7.82
C ALA A 152 12.55 -16.19 7.25
N PHE A 153 12.35 -15.10 7.97
CA PHE A 153 11.52 -13.99 7.55
C PHE A 153 12.30 -12.69 7.67
N SER A 154 12.25 -11.88 6.63
CA SER A 154 12.87 -10.55 6.59
C SER A 154 11.81 -9.52 6.25
N VAL A 155 11.74 -8.47 7.06
CA VAL A 155 10.89 -7.31 6.81
C VAL A 155 11.77 -6.07 6.65
N SER A 156 11.41 -5.20 5.72
CA SER A 156 11.92 -3.84 5.64
C SER A 156 10.72 -2.90 5.66
N ILE A 157 10.66 -2.01 6.64
CA ILE A 157 9.56 -1.08 6.82
C ILE A 157 10.08 0.35 6.65
N ALA A 158 9.43 1.12 5.79
CA ALA A 158 9.74 2.52 5.58
C ALA A 158 8.69 3.40 6.27
N CYS A 159 9.14 4.52 6.83
CA CYS A 159 8.26 5.59 7.30
C CYS A 159 8.52 6.87 6.51
N ASP A 160 7.50 7.69 6.37
CA ASP A 160 7.58 8.99 5.72
C ASP A 160 8.12 10.08 6.67
N TRP A 161 8.04 11.34 6.25
CA TRP A 161 8.63 12.46 6.96
C TRP A 161 8.00 12.63 8.34
N GLU A 162 8.84 12.76 9.38
CA GLU A 162 8.39 12.84 10.77
C GLU A 162 7.53 11.63 11.22
N GLY A 163 7.56 10.54 10.44
CA GLY A 163 6.87 9.29 10.73
C GLY A 163 7.64 8.43 11.70
N ARG A 164 6.91 7.53 12.38
CA ARG A 164 7.51 6.46 13.18
C ARG A 164 6.61 5.23 13.16
N ILE A 165 7.14 4.12 12.67
CA ILE A 165 6.42 2.88 12.40
C ILE A 165 7.03 1.73 13.20
N PRO A 166 6.54 1.48 14.43
CA PRO A 166 6.89 0.30 15.19
C PRO A 166 6.07 -0.91 14.72
N ILE A 167 6.76 -1.98 14.33
CA ILE A 167 6.15 -3.24 13.87
C ILE A 167 6.61 -4.44 14.68
N GLU A 168 5.81 -5.49 14.62
CA GLU A 168 6.08 -6.81 15.16
C GLU A 168 6.04 -7.84 14.03
N ILE A 169 6.97 -8.80 14.06
CA ILE A 169 6.88 -10.06 13.33
C ILE A 169 6.21 -11.06 14.26
N VAL A 170 5.08 -11.61 13.84
CA VAL A 170 4.25 -12.47 14.68
C VAL A 170 4.14 -13.84 14.05
N VAL A 171 4.43 -14.88 14.82
CA VAL A 171 4.10 -16.26 14.49
C VAL A 171 2.94 -16.71 15.37
N ASN A 172 1.79 -16.98 14.77
CA ASN A 172 0.52 -17.26 15.42
C ASN A 172 0.12 -16.13 16.39
N SER A 173 0.37 -16.31 17.69
CA SER A 173 0.11 -15.33 18.75
C SER A 173 1.39 -14.77 19.39
N ASN A 174 2.57 -15.29 19.00
CA ASN A 174 3.84 -14.96 19.61
C ASN A 174 4.59 -13.91 18.77
N VAL A 175 5.01 -12.82 19.42
CA VAL A 175 5.92 -11.86 18.81
C VAL A 175 7.32 -12.47 18.80
N VAL A 176 7.86 -12.72 17.61
CA VAL A 176 9.18 -13.36 17.41
C VAL A 176 10.26 -12.37 17.01
N GLY A 177 9.87 -11.15 16.63
CA GLY A 177 10.78 -10.04 16.32
C GLY A 177 10.02 -8.72 16.30
N SER A 178 10.75 -7.61 16.38
CA SER A 178 10.17 -6.27 16.37
C SER A 178 11.20 -5.26 15.89
N THR A 179 10.78 -4.24 15.16
CA THR A 179 11.65 -3.12 14.76
C THR A 179 10.84 -1.85 14.64
N VAL A 180 11.54 -0.71 14.57
CA VAL A 180 10.93 0.60 14.42
C VAL A 180 11.68 1.39 13.36
N SER A 181 10.96 1.83 12.33
CA SER A 181 11.45 2.89 11.47
C SER A 181 11.05 4.22 12.11
N ASP A 182 12.01 5.09 12.39
CA ASP A 182 11.78 6.37 13.06
C ASP A 182 12.52 7.47 12.29
N SER A 183 11.74 8.40 11.73
CA SER A 183 12.26 9.58 11.04
C SER A 183 12.06 10.84 11.86
N LYS A 184 11.59 10.79 13.12
CA LYS A 184 11.38 12.02 13.91
C LYS A 184 12.70 12.60 14.42
N PRO A 185 12.91 13.94 14.37
CA PRO A 185 12.10 15.00 13.74
C PRO A 185 12.56 15.35 12.31
N ALA A 186 13.20 14.41 11.63
CA ALA A 186 13.81 14.60 10.34
C ALA A 186 12.81 14.52 9.17
N ARG A 187 13.15 15.23 8.08
CA ARG A 187 12.35 15.33 6.86
C ARG A 187 12.89 14.42 5.75
N HIS A 188 13.12 13.16 6.08
CA HIS A 188 13.52 12.14 5.11
C HIS A 188 12.72 10.86 5.29
N VAL A 189 12.82 9.94 4.33
CA VAL A 189 12.27 8.59 4.48
C VAL A 189 13.28 7.77 5.26
N ALA A 190 12.87 7.16 6.37
CA ALA A 190 13.70 6.22 7.11
C ALA A 190 13.25 4.79 6.82
N VAL A 191 14.19 3.86 6.83
CA VAL A 191 13.92 2.42 6.65
C VAL A 191 14.57 1.66 7.78
N ALA A 192 13.81 0.74 8.38
CA ALA A 192 14.33 -0.23 9.33
C ALA A 192 14.04 -1.64 8.81
N SER A 193 14.99 -2.55 9.02
CA SER A 193 14.86 -3.95 8.63
C SER A 193 15.10 -4.87 9.81
N GLU A 194 14.41 -6.00 9.83
CA GLU A 194 14.56 -7.05 10.83
C GLU A 194 14.50 -8.41 10.13
N THR A 195 15.29 -9.37 10.62
CA THR A 195 15.26 -10.76 10.13
C THR A 195 15.20 -11.71 11.30
N VAL A 196 14.23 -12.63 11.28
CA VAL A 196 14.07 -13.68 12.29
C VAL A 196 14.20 -15.05 11.66
N ILE A 197 14.70 -16.00 12.45
CA ILE A 197 14.73 -17.43 12.11
C ILE A 197 13.89 -18.15 13.16
N VAL A 198 12.89 -18.91 12.70
CA VAL A 198 11.89 -19.56 13.56
C VAL A 198 11.64 -20.99 13.10
N SER A 199 11.39 -21.87 14.05
CA SER A 199 10.78 -23.17 13.75
C SER A 199 9.27 -22.99 13.65
N MET A 200 8.68 -23.57 12.60
CA MET A 200 7.25 -23.54 12.36
C MET A 200 6.74 -24.94 12.06
N GLU A 201 5.53 -25.21 12.50
CA GLU A 201 4.76 -26.39 12.15
C GLU A 201 3.87 -26.12 10.93
N GLN A 202 3.34 -27.19 10.34
CA GLN A 202 2.37 -27.04 9.26
C GLN A 202 1.15 -26.22 9.72
N ASN A 203 0.75 -25.24 8.90
CA ASN A 203 -0.32 -24.27 9.14
C ASN A 203 -0.02 -23.16 10.16
N ASP A 204 1.19 -23.09 10.71
CA ASP A 204 1.61 -21.91 11.47
C ASP A 204 1.60 -20.68 10.56
N ARG A 205 1.18 -19.54 11.13
CA ARG A 205 0.98 -18.28 10.41
C ARG A 205 2.02 -17.27 10.81
N CYS A 206 2.72 -16.68 9.85
CA CYS A 206 3.63 -15.56 10.07
C CYS A 206 3.11 -14.31 9.38
N PHE A 207 3.07 -13.17 10.08
CA PHE A 207 2.64 -11.90 9.51
C PHE A 207 3.30 -10.72 10.22
N ILE A 208 3.25 -9.56 9.56
CA ILE A 208 3.74 -8.29 10.12
C ILE A 208 2.55 -7.47 10.59
N ARG A 209 2.64 -6.89 11.78
CA ARG A 209 1.63 -5.95 12.27
C ARG A 209 2.22 -4.72 12.93
N THR A 210 1.45 -3.64 13.00
CA THR A 210 1.77 -2.50 13.87
C THR A 210 1.68 -2.87 15.35
N THR A 211 2.51 -2.25 16.19
CA THR A 211 2.46 -2.46 17.65
C THR A 211 1.17 -1.91 18.29
N PRO A 212 0.82 -2.36 19.51
CA PRO A 212 -0.30 -1.81 20.27
C PRO A 212 -0.12 -0.33 20.67
N ASP A 213 1.12 0.10 20.91
CA ASP A 213 1.44 1.38 21.55
C ASP A 213 1.84 2.49 20.56
N ALA A 214 1.29 2.46 19.35
CA ALA A 214 1.51 3.51 18.37
C ALA A 214 0.80 4.80 18.84
N HIS A 215 1.48 5.65 19.62
CA HIS A 215 0.87 6.85 20.21
C HIS A 215 0.16 7.73 19.16
N ARG A 216 -0.99 8.32 19.54
CA ARG A 216 -1.84 9.19 18.70
C ARG A 216 -1.16 10.45 18.15
N GLU A 217 0.05 10.77 18.60
CA GLU A 217 0.85 11.93 18.16
C GLU A 217 1.92 11.56 17.12
N ILE A 218 1.81 10.38 16.52
CA ILE A 218 2.79 9.83 15.59
C ILE A 218 2.12 9.63 14.23
N ILE A 219 2.78 10.10 13.16
CA ILE A 219 2.39 9.75 11.80
C ILE A 219 2.73 8.27 11.59
N LEU A 220 1.69 7.45 11.40
CA LEU A 220 1.78 5.99 11.27
C LEU A 220 1.73 5.50 9.82
N ASN A 221 2.12 6.34 8.87
CA ASN A 221 2.14 5.93 7.46
C ASN A 221 3.24 4.90 7.21
N VAL A 222 2.85 3.74 6.71
CA VAL A 222 3.77 2.74 6.18
C VAL A 222 4.13 3.16 4.76
N TYR A 223 5.25 3.87 4.64
CA TYR A 223 5.69 4.43 3.37
C TYR A 223 6.03 3.32 2.37
N SER A 224 5.58 3.48 1.12
CA SER A 224 6.03 2.64 0.01
C SER A 224 5.91 3.38 -1.32
N SER A 225 7.02 3.44 -2.05
CA SER A 225 7.09 3.96 -3.41
C SER A 225 8.27 3.33 -4.16
N SER A 226 8.55 3.77 -5.38
CA SER A 226 9.77 3.38 -6.11
C SER A 226 11.06 3.84 -5.41
N TYR A 227 11.00 4.85 -4.53
CA TYR A 227 12.15 5.37 -3.80
C TYR A 227 12.55 4.47 -2.62
N ALA A 228 11.57 4.03 -1.83
CA ALA A 228 11.78 3.04 -0.76
C ALA A 228 10.51 2.19 -0.64
N ARG A 229 10.68 0.87 -0.70
CA ARG A 229 9.57 -0.08 -0.59
C ARG A 229 9.54 -0.70 0.79
N SER A 230 8.38 -0.62 1.43
CA SER A 230 8.07 -1.53 2.54
C SER A 230 7.83 -2.92 1.97
N SER A 231 8.57 -3.90 2.46
CA SER A 231 8.63 -5.25 1.88
C SER A 231 8.72 -6.33 2.94
N PHE A 232 8.22 -7.50 2.57
CA PHE A 232 8.22 -8.70 3.40
C PHE A 232 8.62 -9.91 2.56
N ALA A 233 9.60 -10.64 3.06
CA ALA A 233 10.20 -11.79 2.42
C ALA A 233 10.29 -12.95 3.41
N GLY A 234 10.27 -14.17 2.89
CA GLY A 234 10.58 -15.34 3.71
C GLY A 234 10.86 -16.56 2.87
N TRP A 235 11.59 -17.51 3.45
CA TRP A 235 11.97 -18.77 2.80
C TRP A 235 12.17 -19.89 3.82
N LYS A 236 11.93 -21.12 3.37
CA LYS A 236 12.27 -22.32 4.14
C LYS A 236 13.75 -22.62 4.00
N ILE A 237 14.42 -22.84 5.14
CA ILE A 237 15.84 -23.19 5.22
C ILE A 237 16.02 -24.71 5.20
N SER A 238 15.26 -25.41 6.05
CA SER A 238 15.32 -26.86 6.15
C SER A 238 13.99 -27.44 6.62
N ASN A 239 13.82 -28.74 6.37
CA ASN A 239 12.84 -29.56 7.09
C ASN A 239 13.29 -29.80 8.54
#